data_AF-A0A4R6ZMI2-F1
#
_entry.id   AF-A0A4R6ZMI2-F1
#
_cell.length_a   1.000
_cell.length_b   1.000
_cell.length_c   1.000
_cell.angle_alpha   90.00
_cell.angle_beta   90.00
_cell.angle_gamma   90.00
#
_symmetry.space_group_name_H-M   'P 1'
#
loop_
_entity.id
_entity.type
_entity.pdbx_description
1 polymer ?
#
loop_
_entity_poly.entity_id
_entity_poly.type
_entity_poly.pdbx_seq_one_letter_code
_entity_poly.pdbx_strand_id
1 'polypeptide(L)'
;MLDPSREAIKETLHLIMYEEDFTILKLQHREFLENSKSLNKNTLMRTIYWLEMHGHVKRGPLRFANKKLYHATPQGEVFYRSIMKES
;
A
#
# COMPACT_ATOMS: atom_id res chain seq x y z
N MET A 1 6.23 6.92 16.00
CA MET A 1 5.81 6.98 14.58
C MET A 1 4.33 7.38 14.62
N LEU A 2 3.89 8.39 13.87
CA LEU A 2 2.46 8.71 13.80
C LEU A 2 1.75 7.60 13.01
N ASP A 3 0.68 7.04 13.56
CA ASP A 3 -0.10 6.01 12.89
C ASP A 3 -0.77 6.59 11.63
N PRO A 4 -0.77 5.86 10.50
CA PRO A 4 -1.42 6.30 9.29
C PRO A 4 -2.94 6.38 9.49
N SER A 5 -3.60 7.32 8.80
CA SER A 5 -5.06 7.40 8.85
C SER A 5 -5.71 6.16 8.25
N ARG A 6 -6.95 5.89 8.66
CA ARG A 6 -7.73 4.76 8.16
C ARG A 6 -7.88 4.80 6.63
N GLU A 7 -8.09 5.99 6.06
CA GLU A 7 -8.21 6.21 4.62
C GLU A 7 -6.90 5.87 3.91
N ALA A 8 -5.76 6.32 4.47
CA ALA A 8 -4.45 6.00 3.91
C ALA A 8 -4.17 4.49 3.96
N ILE A 9 -4.55 3.80 5.04
CA ILE A 9 -4.46 2.34 5.16
C ILE A 9 -5.30 1.66 4.08
N LYS A 10 -6.56 2.05 3.96
CA LYS A 10 -7.51 1.49 2.98
C LYS A 10 -7.02 1.69 1.55
N GLU A 11 -6.65 2.91 1.17
CA GLU A 11 -6.13 3.19 -0.17
C GLU A 11 -4.82 2.44 -0.43
N THR A 12 -3.89 2.38 0.52
CA THR A 12 -2.61 1.66 0.35
C THR A 12 -2.83 0.17 0.12
N LEU A 13 -3.70 -0.47 0.91
CA LEU A 13 -4.03 -1.89 0.72
C LEU A 13 -4.75 -2.13 -0.61
N HIS A 14 -5.63 -1.21 -1.01
CA HIS A 14 -6.29 -1.27 -2.31
C HIS A 14 -5.28 -1.24 -3.46
N LEU A 15 -4.32 -0.30 -3.44
CA LEU A 15 -3.24 -0.20 -4.43
C LEU A 15 -2.42 -1.50 -4.50
N ILE A 16 -2.00 -2.04 -3.35
CA ILE A 16 -1.19 -3.25 -3.30
C ILE A 16 -1.94 -4.46 -3.90
N MET A 17 -3.22 -4.60 -3.54
CA MET A 17 -4.02 -5.78 -3.89
C MET A 17 -4.55 -5.73 -5.33
N TYR A 18 -5.08 -4.60 -5.77
CA TYR A 18 -5.91 -4.52 -6.98
C TYR A 18 -5.28 -3.74 -8.13
N GLU A 19 -4.45 -2.74 -7.85
CA GLU A 19 -3.81 -1.97 -8.94
C GLU A 19 -2.68 -2.79 -9.56
N GLU A 20 -2.91 -3.39 -10.72
CA GLU A 20 -1.91 -4.18 -11.46
C GLU A 20 -0.64 -3.38 -11.75
N ASP A 21 -0.85 -2.09 -12.01
CA ASP A 21 0.15 -1.09 -12.33
C ASP A 21 1.01 -0.62 -11.15
N PHE A 22 0.69 -1.04 -9.92
CA PHE A 22 1.43 -0.67 -8.71
C PHE A 22 2.78 -1.40 -8.64
N THR A 23 3.77 -0.86 -9.35
CA THR A 23 5.10 -1.47 -9.54
C THR A 23 6.21 -0.71 -8.85
N ILE A 24 7.40 -1.32 -8.78
CA ILE A 24 8.63 -0.68 -8.27
C ILE A 24 8.92 0.63 -9.01
N LEU A 25 8.75 0.69 -10.33
CA LEU A 25 8.99 1.91 -11.11
C LEU A 25 8.03 3.03 -10.72
N LYS A 26 6.71 2.75 -10.60
CA LYS A 26 5.74 3.79 -10.23
C LYS A 26 5.96 4.36 -8.82
N LEU A 27 6.52 3.58 -7.89
CA LEU A 27 6.95 4.08 -6.58
C LEU A 27 8.08 5.13 -6.66
N GLN A 28 8.85 5.14 -7.74
CA GLN A 28 9.92 6.12 -7.96
C GLN A 28 9.36 7.45 -8.49
N HIS A 29 8.33 7.40 -9.34
CA HIS A 29 7.70 8.57 -9.95
C HIS A 29 6.72 9.28 -9.00
N ARG A 30 6.74 10.63 -8.99
CA ARG A 30 5.83 11.45 -8.16
C ARG A 30 4.40 11.47 -8.68
N GLU A 31 4.22 11.38 -10.00
CA GLU A 31 2.95 11.59 -10.70
C GLU A 31 1.89 10.52 -10.39
N PHE A 32 2.30 9.32 -9.97
CA PHE A 32 1.39 8.21 -9.70
C PHE A 32 0.35 8.52 -8.61
N LEU A 33 0.69 9.40 -7.66
CA LEU A 33 -0.17 9.74 -6.52
C LEU A 33 -0.86 11.11 -6.65
N GLU A 34 -0.66 11.82 -7.75
CA GLU A 34 -1.18 13.20 -7.90
C GLU A 34 -2.71 13.29 -7.86
N ASN A 35 -3.41 12.17 -8.12
CA ASN A 35 -4.87 12.10 -8.06
C ASN A 35 -5.42 11.57 -6.72
N SER A 36 -4.59 11.09 -5.79
CA SER A 36 -5.07 10.65 -4.47
C SER A 36 -5.14 11.84 -3.51
N LYS A 37 -6.31 12.00 -2.86
CA LYS A 37 -6.52 13.05 -1.85
C LYS A 37 -5.90 12.69 -0.50
N SER A 38 -5.69 11.41 -0.20
CA SER A 38 -5.19 10.95 1.11
C SER A 38 -3.74 10.43 1.07
N LEU A 39 -3.22 10.09 -0.12
CA LEU A 39 -1.87 9.56 -0.29
C LEU A 39 -0.98 10.53 -1.07
N ASN A 40 0.07 11.01 -0.40
CA ASN A 40 1.29 11.46 -1.07
C ASN A 40 2.38 10.39 -0.90
N LYS A 41 3.52 10.54 -1.60
CA LYS A 41 4.63 9.57 -1.55
C LYS A 41 5.08 9.25 -0.12
N ASN A 42 5.15 10.24 0.76
CA ASN A 42 5.58 10.05 2.14
C ASN A 42 4.53 9.30 2.96
N THR A 43 3.25 9.66 2.81
CA THR A 43 2.13 8.96 3.47
C THR A 43 2.08 7.51 3.00
N LEU A 44 2.13 7.26 1.68
CA LEU A 44 2.15 5.91 1.14
C LEU A 44 3.30 5.08 1.72
N MET A 45 4.53 5.59 1.68
CA MET A 45 5.69 4.85 2.19
C MET A 45 5.59 4.59 3.69
N ARG A 46 5.12 5.56 4.48
CA ARG A 46 4.89 5.37 5.92
C ARG A 46 3.82 4.32 6.18
N THR A 47 2.71 4.36 5.46
CA THR A 47 1.62 3.39 5.60
C THR A 47 2.08 1.98 5.22
N ILE A 48 2.86 1.83 4.14
CA ILE A 48 3.45 0.54 3.75
C ILE A 48 4.34 -0.01 4.87
N TYR A 49 5.23 0.81 5.43
CA TYR A 49 6.09 0.36 6.54
C TYR A 49 5.29 -0.01 7.78
N TRP A 50 4.26 0.77 8.10
CA TRP A 50 3.37 0.45 9.21
C TRP A 50 2.67 -0.90 8.97
N LEU A 51 2.12 -1.14 7.78
CA LEU A 51 1.48 -2.40 7.41
C LEU A 51 2.46 -3.59 7.41
N GLU A 52 3.71 -3.36 7.01
CA GLU A 52 4.77 -4.36 7.04
C GLU A 52 5.14 -4.73 8.48
N MET A 53 5.33 -3.74 9.36
CA MET A 53 5.61 -3.97 10.79
C MET A 53 4.49 -4.76 11.49
N HIS A 54 3.24 -4.57 11.08
CA HIS A 54 2.08 -5.27 11.64
C HIS A 54 1.73 -6.58 10.90
N GLY A 55 2.55 -7.01 9.94
CA GLY A 55 2.37 -8.28 9.25
C GLY A 55 1.24 -8.32 8.21
N HIS A 56 0.67 -7.17 7.84
CA HIS A 56 -0.37 -7.07 6.82
C HIS A 56 0.18 -7.06 5.39
N VAL A 57 1.40 -6.56 5.23
CA VAL A 57 2.10 -6.47 3.94
C VAL A 57 3.48 -7.10 4.06
N LYS A 58 3.96 -7.69 2.97
CA LYS A 58 5.34 -8.17 2.86
C LYS A 58 6.02 -7.57 1.64
N ARG A 59 7.31 -7.24 1.78
CA ARG A 59 8.17 -6.85 0.66
C ARG A 59 8.68 -8.08 -0.09
N GLY A 60 8.45 -8.12 -1.39
CA GLY A 60 9.02 -9.10 -2.32
C GLY A 60 10.42 -8.72 -2.79
N PRO A 61 11.14 -9.63 -3.47
CA PRO A 61 12.49 -9.37 -3.94
C PRO A 61 12.50 -8.37 -5.12
N LEU A 62 13.41 -7.40 -5.08
CA LEU A 62 13.66 -6.41 -6.15
C LEU A 62 14.27 -7.09 -7.37
N ARG A 63 13.46 -7.73 -8.20
CA ARG A 63 13.97 -8.50 -9.36
C ARG A 63 13.69 -7.83 -10.71
N PHE A 64 12.61 -7.04 -10.85
CA PHE A 64 12.22 -6.45 -12.15
C PHE A 64 11.39 -5.17 -12.03
N ALA A 65 11.53 -4.28 -13.01
CA ALA A 65 10.91 -2.96 -13.06
C ALA A 65 9.36 -2.99 -13.12
N ASN A 66 8.79 -4.07 -13.64
CA ASN A 66 7.34 -4.24 -13.82
C ASN A 66 6.68 -5.18 -12.80
N LYS A 67 7.38 -5.51 -11.70
CA LYS A 67 6.80 -6.35 -10.64
C LYS A 67 6.38 -5.49 -9.45
N LYS A 68 5.30 -5.92 -8.80
CA LYS A 68 4.89 -5.37 -7.50
C LYS A 68 6.00 -5.62 -6.48
N LEU A 69 6.37 -4.57 -5.74
CA LEU A 69 7.34 -4.68 -4.65
C LEU A 69 6.70 -5.22 -3.38
N TYR A 70 5.42 -4.92 -3.18
CA TYR A 70 4.69 -5.21 -1.96
C TYR A 70 3.51 -6.12 -2.27
N HIS A 71 3.22 -7.02 -1.34
CA HIS A 71 2.13 -7.97 -1.43
C HIS A 71 1.37 -8.00 -0.11
N ALA A 72 0.04 -8.05 -0.18
CA ALA A 72 -0.77 -8.32 1.01
C ALA A 72 -0.48 -9.75 1.52
N THR A 73 -0.45 -9.90 2.84
CA THR A 73 -0.49 -11.22 3.49
C THR A 73 -1.95 -11.65 3.65
N PRO A 74 -2.24 -12.93 3.95
CA PRO A 74 -3.60 -13.36 4.27
C PRO A 74 -4.24 -12.53 5.40
N GLN A 75 -3.45 -12.15 6.41
CA GLN A 75 -3.91 -11.26 7.49
C GLN A 75 -4.20 -9.84 6.99
N GLY A 76 -3.39 -9.32 6.06
CA GLY A 76 -3.63 -8.04 5.40
C GLY A 76 -4.93 -8.02 4.59
N GLU A 77 -5.25 -9.11 3.89
CA GLU A 77 -6.51 -9.23 3.15
C GLU A 77 -7.73 -9.25 4.07
N VAL A 78 -7.65 -9.98 5.19
CA VAL A 78 -8.72 -10.00 6.21
C VAL A 78 -8.90 -8.61 6.80
N PHE A 79 -7.80 -7.93 7.13
CA PHE A 79 -7.82 -6.58 7.67
C PHE A 79 -8.42 -5.58 6.67
N TYR A 80 -8.02 -5.63 5.40
CA TYR A 80 -8.63 -4.80 4.37
C TYR A 80 -10.15 -4.99 4.30
N ARG A 81 -10.62 -6.24 4.29
CA ARG A 81 -12.05 -6.56 4.27
C ARG A 81 -12.79 -6.05 5.50
N SER A 82 -12.19 -6.06 6.70
CA SER A 82 -12.85 -5.52 7.90
C SER A 82 -13.01 -4.01 7.81
N ILE A 83 -11.96 -3.30 7.37
CA ILE A 83 -11.99 -1.84 7.24
C ILE A 83 -13.02 -1.39 6.21
N MET A 84 -13.24 -2.18 5.14
CA MET A 84 -14.21 -1.92 4.08
C MET A 84 -15.67 -2.15 4.48
N LYS A 85 -15.95 -3.02 5.45
CA LYS A 85 -17.31 -3.36 5.91
C LYS A 85 -17.90 -2.36 6.91
N GLU A 86 -17.04 -1.59 7.54
CA GLU A 86 -17.40 -0.55 8.51
C GLU A 86 -17.63 0.83 7.85
N SER A 87 -17.73 0.89 6.51
CA SER A 87 -18.01 2.10 5.72
C SER A 87 -19.45 2.14 5.22
#